data_AF-A0A9D2FMS4-F1
#
_entry.id   AF-A0A9D2FMS4-F1
#
_cell.length_a   1.000
_cell.length_b   1.000
_cell.length_c   1.000
_cell.angle_alpha   90.00
_cell.angle_beta   90.00
_cell.angle_gamma   90.00
#
_symmetry.space_group_name_H-M   'P 1'
#
loop_
_entity.id
_entity.type
_entity.pdbx_description
1 polymer ?
#
loop_
_entity_poly.entity_id
_entity_poly.type
_entity_poly.pdbx_seq_one_letter_code
_entity_poly.pdbx_strand_id
1 'polypeptide(L)'
;MKLVLVCDYGLDDAAATVDALAHAAQDGHKEVSLVAIGGNVPPDVALANAKKLVAHLPFETVPVTVVDTTSEKQPFEFLKDIHGEDGMGSLFSDDIGFSARVKTFAQWLDELTGEYDLLSLGPMTLVPRILQKNRPRKFIFMGGNIAQEPNFHGYEFNHALDRRAFSEVVSAYAHTAVTMDTCRVEALNVQDAPPSGETLLAKIVRRARDMTFVSGEKGSYIWDDMAVKALRHPDWFTQYEAVDRDGNRLNVARYTLGKPYPEIMEL
;
A
#
# COMPACT_ATOMS: atom_id res chain seq x y z
N MET A 1 6.71 2.00 -18.68
CA MET A 1 6.95 3.12 -17.72
C MET A 1 7.42 2.55 -16.39
N LYS A 2 7.75 3.36 -15.38
CA LYS A 2 8.11 2.88 -14.04
C LYS A 2 6.85 2.73 -13.17
N LEU A 3 6.88 1.85 -12.18
CA LEU A 3 5.90 1.82 -11.10
C LEU A 3 6.62 2.12 -9.78
N VAL A 4 6.06 3.00 -8.96
CA VAL A 4 6.58 3.32 -7.63
C VAL A 4 5.53 2.97 -6.60
N LEU A 5 5.88 2.09 -5.67
CA LEU A 5 5.06 1.77 -4.49
C LEU A 5 5.76 2.38 -3.27
N VAL A 6 5.01 3.14 -2.48
CA VAL A 6 5.48 3.69 -1.20
C VAL A 6 4.73 2.96 -0.10
N CYS A 7 5.43 2.08 0.63
CA CYS A 7 4.84 1.07 1.50
C CYS A 7 5.48 1.08 2.88
N ASP A 8 4.68 0.97 3.93
CA ASP A 8 5.14 0.78 5.30
C ASP A 8 5.18 -0.69 5.74
N TYR A 9 4.89 -1.61 4.82
CA TYR A 9 5.09 -3.05 4.91
C TYR A 9 4.37 -3.73 6.09
N GLY A 10 3.08 -3.43 6.19
CA GLY A 10 2.08 -4.31 6.79
C GLY A 10 1.73 -5.52 5.90
N LEU A 11 0.76 -6.32 6.34
CA LEU A 11 0.27 -7.47 5.57
C LEU A 11 -0.51 -7.06 4.31
N ASP A 12 -1.20 -5.93 4.36
CA ASP A 12 -1.88 -5.28 3.24
C ASP A 12 -0.89 -4.75 2.18
N ASP A 13 0.15 -4.03 2.57
CA ASP A 13 1.24 -3.63 1.66
C ASP A 13 1.89 -4.83 0.98
N ALA A 14 2.08 -5.92 1.73
CA ALA A 14 2.65 -7.14 1.20
C ALA A 14 1.72 -7.76 0.14
N ALA A 15 0.41 -7.79 0.39
CA ALA A 15 -0.57 -8.25 -0.60
C ALA A 15 -0.53 -7.39 -1.87
N ALA A 16 -0.59 -6.07 -1.71
CA ALA A 16 -0.52 -5.10 -2.79
C ALA A 16 0.77 -5.22 -3.61
N THR A 17 1.91 -5.39 -2.94
CA THR A 17 3.20 -5.57 -3.59
C THR A 17 3.24 -6.85 -4.43
N VAL A 18 2.69 -7.95 -3.92
CA VAL A 18 2.64 -9.22 -4.67
C VAL A 18 1.75 -9.08 -5.91
N ASP A 19 0.56 -8.50 -5.79
CA ASP A 19 -0.33 -8.27 -6.95
C ASP A 19 0.33 -7.35 -7.99
N ALA A 20 0.85 -6.20 -7.55
CA ALA A 20 1.48 -5.23 -8.43
C ALA A 20 2.69 -5.82 -9.17
N LEU A 21 3.56 -6.59 -8.49
CA LEU A 21 4.72 -7.20 -9.12
C LEU A 21 4.38 -8.35 -10.07
N ALA A 22 3.36 -9.16 -9.73
CA ALA A 22 2.90 -10.25 -10.58
C ALA A 22 2.41 -9.76 -11.95
N HIS A 23 1.82 -8.56 -11.98
CA HIS A 23 1.20 -8.00 -13.18
C HIS A 23 1.97 -6.85 -13.81
N ALA A 24 3.03 -6.34 -13.16
CA ALA A 24 3.79 -5.17 -13.62
C ALA A 24 4.18 -5.22 -15.10
N ALA A 25 4.70 -6.36 -15.59
CA ALA A 25 5.08 -6.52 -16.98
C ALA A 25 3.88 -6.45 -17.94
N GLN A 26 2.76 -7.08 -17.57
CA GLN A 26 1.53 -7.10 -18.35
C GLN A 26 0.90 -5.70 -18.44
N ASP A 27 1.01 -4.94 -17.35
CA ASP A 27 0.52 -3.56 -17.25
C ASP A 27 1.46 -2.53 -17.92
N GLY A 28 2.53 -2.98 -18.57
CA GLY A 28 3.47 -2.14 -19.31
C GLY A 28 4.50 -1.42 -18.45
N HIS A 29 4.66 -1.82 -17.19
CA HIS A 29 5.76 -1.38 -16.34
C HIS A 29 7.04 -2.14 -16.72
N LYS A 30 8.17 -1.41 -16.78
CA LYS A 30 9.48 -1.97 -17.17
C LYS A 30 10.42 -2.13 -15.99
N GLU A 31 10.12 -1.49 -14.87
CA GLU A 31 10.84 -1.56 -13.61
C GLU A 31 9.92 -1.06 -12.49
N VAL A 32 10.17 -1.55 -11.28
CA VAL A 32 9.40 -1.21 -10.08
C VAL A 32 10.35 -0.70 -9.00
N SER A 33 9.97 0.38 -8.34
CA SER A 33 10.63 0.89 -7.14
C SER A 33 9.74 0.66 -5.92
N LEU A 34 10.29 -0.01 -4.93
CA LEU A 34 9.65 -0.29 -3.65
C LEU A 34 10.24 0.63 -2.60
N VAL A 35 9.55 1.73 -2.30
CA VAL A 35 9.97 2.74 -1.32
C VAL A 35 9.45 2.33 0.05
N ALA A 36 10.31 1.67 0.84
CA ALA A 36 9.98 1.22 2.18
C ALA A 36 9.98 2.40 3.14
N ILE A 37 8.87 2.73 3.78
CA ILE A 37 8.69 3.85 4.70
C ILE A 37 8.24 3.38 6.09
N GLY A 38 8.23 4.28 7.07
CA GLY A 38 7.64 4.04 8.38
C GLY A 38 6.13 4.27 8.39
N GLY A 39 5.44 3.50 9.24
CA GLY A 39 3.99 3.53 9.41
C GLY A 39 3.58 2.45 10.41
N ASN A 40 3.02 1.35 9.93
CA ASN A 40 2.73 0.12 10.67
C ASN A 40 3.95 -0.45 11.40
N VAL A 41 5.14 -0.26 10.82
CA VAL A 41 6.44 -0.61 11.42
C VAL A 41 7.43 0.54 11.27
N PRO A 42 8.53 0.58 12.06
CA PRO A 42 9.58 1.57 11.84
C PRO A 42 10.32 1.33 10.51
N PRO A 43 10.97 2.37 9.92
CA PRO A 43 11.54 2.30 8.58
C PRO A 43 12.58 1.18 8.34
N ASP A 44 13.33 0.78 9.37
CA ASP A 44 14.32 -0.30 9.30
C ASP A 44 13.65 -1.68 9.19
N VAL A 45 12.54 -1.87 9.92
CA VAL A 45 11.72 -3.08 9.82
C VAL A 45 10.99 -3.10 8.48
N ALA A 46 10.43 -1.98 8.01
CA ALA A 46 9.81 -1.89 6.70
C ALA A 46 10.78 -2.26 5.57
N LEU A 47 12.03 -1.76 5.63
CA LEU A 47 13.08 -2.10 4.68
C LEU A 47 13.42 -3.60 4.72
N ALA A 48 13.51 -4.18 5.91
CA ALA A 48 13.74 -5.62 6.07
C ALA A 48 12.59 -6.43 5.47
N ASN A 49 11.35 -6.03 5.73
CA ASN A 49 10.14 -6.66 5.22
C ASN A 49 10.06 -6.62 3.69
N ALA A 50 10.33 -5.46 3.08
CA ALA A 50 10.41 -5.32 1.64
C ALA A 50 11.37 -6.33 1.01
N LYS A 51 12.56 -6.48 1.60
CA LYS A 51 13.59 -7.42 1.15
C LYS A 51 13.15 -8.86 1.32
N LYS A 52 12.58 -9.21 2.48
CA LYS A 52 12.05 -10.57 2.75
C LYS A 52 10.97 -10.93 1.73
N LEU A 53 9.99 -10.05 1.51
CA LEU A 53 8.91 -10.29 0.57
C LEU A 53 9.43 -10.53 -0.84
N VAL A 54 10.32 -9.65 -1.34
CA VAL A 54 10.93 -9.79 -2.68
C VAL A 54 11.66 -11.12 -2.83
N ALA A 55 12.37 -11.57 -1.79
CA ALA A 55 13.11 -12.81 -1.83
C ALA A 55 12.23 -14.08 -1.82
N HIS A 56 10.98 -13.96 -1.35
CA HIS A 56 9.98 -15.04 -1.32
C HIS A 56 8.99 -15.03 -2.49
N LEU A 57 9.14 -14.14 -3.47
CA LEU A 57 8.24 -14.11 -4.64
C LEU A 57 8.38 -15.40 -5.46
N PRO A 58 7.27 -16.12 -5.74
CA PRO A 58 7.32 -17.39 -6.46
C PRO A 58 7.37 -17.24 -7.99
N PHE A 59 7.60 -16.02 -8.49
CA PHE A 59 7.55 -15.67 -9.89
C PHE A 59 8.65 -14.67 -10.26
N GLU A 60 9.00 -14.64 -11.54
CA GLU A 60 9.93 -13.63 -12.07
C GLU A 60 9.29 -12.25 -12.10
N THR A 61 10.07 -11.23 -11.80
CA THR A 61 9.63 -9.84 -11.77
C THR A 61 10.32 -9.01 -12.86
N VAL A 62 9.71 -7.90 -13.25
CA VAL A 62 10.47 -6.80 -13.87
C VAL A 62 11.56 -6.32 -12.89
N PRO A 63 12.64 -5.67 -13.35
CA PRO A 63 13.68 -5.16 -12.45
C PRO A 63 13.11 -4.38 -11.24
N VAL A 64 13.39 -4.88 -10.04
CA VAL A 64 12.97 -4.27 -8.77
C VAL A 64 14.14 -3.53 -8.12
N THR A 65 13.87 -2.32 -7.63
CA THR A 65 14.75 -1.58 -6.73
C THR A 65 14.04 -1.35 -5.40
N VAL A 66 14.61 -1.84 -4.30
CA VAL A 66 14.16 -1.50 -2.95
C VAL A 66 14.85 -0.20 -2.53
N VAL A 67 14.08 0.77 -2.07
CA VAL A 67 14.58 2.08 -1.68
C VAL A 67 14.62 2.16 -0.16
N ASP A 68 15.81 2.37 0.37
CA ASP A 68 16.12 2.52 1.78
C ASP A 68 15.85 3.96 2.23
N THR A 69 14.88 4.13 3.12
CA THR A 69 14.51 5.42 3.69
C THR A 69 14.89 5.56 5.17
N THR A 70 15.71 4.65 5.71
CA THR A 70 16.07 4.62 7.15
C THR A 70 16.80 5.87 7.62
N SER A 71 17.42 6.63 6.71
CA SER A 71 18.03 7.92 7.01
C SER A 71 17.04 9.08 7.12
N GLU A 72 15.78 8.88 6.71
CA GLU A 72 14.74 9.90 6.70
C GLU A 72 13.93 9.87 7.99
N LYS A 73 13.54 11.04 8.50
CA LYS A 73 12.69 11.14 9.70
C LYS A 73 11.22 10.91 9.31
N GLN A 74 10.58 9.94 9.96
CA GLN A 74 9.23 9.50 9.63
C GLN A 74 8.49 9.03 10.90
N PRO A 75 7.16 9.20 10.97
CA PRO A 75 6.35 8.63 12.04
C PRO A 75 6.16 7.12 11.84
N PHE A 76 5.85 6.41 12.93
CA PHE A 76 5.39 5.03 12.91
C PHE A 76 4.63 4.73 14.21
N GLU A 77 3.75 3.73 14.17
CA GLU A 77 3.03 3.17 15.31
C GLU A 77 3.13 1.65 15.24
N PHE A 78 4.06 1.05 16.01
CA PHE A 78 4.38 -0.36 15.87
C PHE A 78 3.72 -1.22 16.96
N LEU A 79 2.53 -1.73 16.66
CA LEU A 79 1.75 -2.59 17.56
C LEU A 79 2.15 -4.07 17.40
N LYS A 80 3.33 -4.43 17.94
CA LYS A 80 3.90 -5.79 17.86
C LYS A 80 2.95 -6.90 18.33
N ASP A 81 2.22 -6.66 19.41
CA ASP A 81 1.28 -7.63 19.98
C ASP A 81 0.13 -7.96 19.02
N ILE A 82 -0.14 -7.08 18.06
CA ILE A 82 -1.26 -7.17 17.12
C ILE A 82 -0.81 -7.56 15.71
N HIS A 83 0.37 -7.13 15.25
CA HIS A 83 0.85 -7.38 13.87
C HIS A 83 2.07 -8.31 13.79
N GLY A 84 2.51 -8.85 14.93
CA GLY A 84 3.71 -9.69 15.04
C GLY A 84 5.00 -8.87 15.17
N GLU A 85 6.11 -9.56 15.44
CA GLU A 85 7.42 -8.93 15.72
C GLU A 85 8.03 -8.18 14.53
N ASP A 86 7.51 -8.42 13.33
CA ASP A 86 7.94 -7.80 12.08
C ASP A 86 6.81 -7.03 11.38
N GLY A 87 5.58 -6.99 11.89
CA GLY A 87 4.44 -6.33 11.21
C GLY A 87 3.84 -7.08 10.02
N MET A 88 4.50 -8.12 9.50
CA MET A 88 3.96 -9.03 8.48
C MET A 88 3.47 -10.36 9.08
N GLY A 89 3.06 -10.33 10.35
CA GLY A 89 2.57 -11.50 11.07
C GLY A 89 3.60 -12.64 11.17
N SER A 90 4.90 -12.35 11.04
CA SER A 90 5.97 -13.36 11.01
C SER A 90 5.76 -14.47 9.99
N LEU A 91 5.14 -14.11 8.85
CA LEU A 91 4.80 -15.04 7.77
C LEU A 91 6.04 -15.51 7.00
N PHE A 92 7.07 -14.66 6.92
CA PHE A 92 8.27 -14.89 6.11
C PHE A 92 9.46 -15.20 7.01
N SER A 93 10.24 -16.21 6.66
CA SER A 93 11.53 -16.46 7.31
C SER A 93 12.53 -15.36 6.99
N ASP A 94 13.51 -15.17 7.89
CA ASP A 94 14.68 -14.33 7.59
C ASP A 94 15.45 -14.94 6.42
N ASP A 95 15.55 -14.20 5.31
CA ASP A 95 16.05 -14.74 4.05
C ASP A 95 17.54 -14.49 3.83
N ILE A 96 18.18 -15.43 3.12
CA ILE A 96 19.57 -15.45 2.65
C ILE A 96 19.67 -15.27 1.11
N GLY A 97 18.55 -15.12 0.39
CA GLY A 97 18.46 -15.10 -1.08
C GLY A 97 18.07 -13.78 -1.75
N PHE A 98 17.96 -12.68 -1.01
CA PHE A 98 17.63 -11.36 -1.59
C PHE A 98 18.65 -10.91 -2.65
N SER A 99 18.18 -10.57 -3.84
CA SER A 99 19.04 -10.25 -5.00
C SER A 99 18.69 -8.96 -5.75
N ALA A 100 17.67 -8.23 -5.31
CA ALA A 100 17.27 -6.97 -5.96
C ALA A 100 18.22 -5.81 -5.60
N ARG A 101 18.17 -4.73 -6.38
CA ARG A 101 18.98 -3.52 -6.11
C ARG A 101 18.47 -2.82 -4.86
N VAL A 102 19.38 -2.25 -4.08
CA VAL A 102 19.05 -1.34 -2.98
C VAL A 102 19.67 0.02 -3.25
N LYS A 103 18.89 1.10 -3.08
CA LYS A 103 19.37 2.48 -3.17
C LYS A 103 18.89 3.28 -1.97
N THR A 104 19.68 4.26 -1.53
CA THR A 104 19.16 5.21 -0.54
C THR A 104 18.08 6.08 -1.16
N PHE A 105 17.18 6.62 -0.33
CA PHE A 105 16.11 7.49 -0.80
C PHE A 105 16.62 8.69 -1.60
N ALA A 106 17.70 9.33 -1.15
CA ALA A 106 18.31 10.44 -1.87
C ALA A 106 18.82 10.03 -3.26
N GLN A 107 19.56 8.92 -3.36
CA GLN A 107 20.08 8.42 -4.64
C GLN A 107 18.95 8.07 -5.62
N TRP A 108 17.95 7.33 -5.13
CA TRP A 108 16.81 6.95 -5.94
C TRP A 108 15.99 8.16 -6.39
N LEU A 109 15.75 9.13 -5.49
CA LEU A 109 15.02 10.35 -5.82
C LEU A 109 15.75 11.19 -6.87
N ASP A 110 17.09 11.25 -6.82
CA ASP A 110 17.87 11.97 -7.81
C ASP A 110 17.75 11.39 -9.22
N GLU A 111 17.65 10.06 -9.30
CA GLU A 111 17.49 9.30 -10.54
C GLU A 111 16.03 9.17 -11.02
N LEU A 112 15.06 9.55 -10.17
CA LEU A 112 13.63 9.49 -10.51
C LEU A 112 13.32 10.47 -11.65
N THR A 113 13.30 9.91 -12.85
CA THR A 113 13.14 10.60 -14.13
C THR A 113 12.25 9.78 -15.06
N GLY A 114 11.68 10.43 -16.08
CA GLY A 114 10.77 9.80 -17.03
C GLY A 114 9.37 9.55 -16.46
N GLU A 115 8.52 8.84 -17.22
CA GLU A 115 7.16 8.56 -16.81
C GLU A 115 7.08 7.43 -15.77
N TYR A 116 6.25 7.65 -14.75
CA TYR A 116 5.97 6.68 -13.71
C TYR A 116 4.53 6.79 -13.21
N ASP A 117 3.98 5.70 -12.70
CA ASP A 117 2.78 5.71 -11.86
C ASP A 117 3.20 5.56 -10.39
N LEU A 118 2.44 6.19 -9.50
CA LEU A 118 2.68 6.22 -8.07
C LEU A 118 1.51 5.61 -7.30
N LEU A 119 1.80 4.58 -6.51
CA LEU A 119 0.95 4.05 -5.46
C LEU A 119 1.55 4.45 -4.10
N SER A 120 0.84 5.26 -3.32
CA SER A 120 1.21 5.57 -1.94
C SER A 120 0.31 4.82 -0.96
N LEU A 121 0.86 3.81 -0.31
CA LEU A 121 0.12 2.82 0.49
C LEU A 121 0.35 2.99 2.00
N GLY A 122 1.33 3.82 2.39
CA GLY A 122 1.54 4.24 3.78
C GLY A 122 1.43 5.75 4.01
N PRO A 123 1.89 6.26 5.16
CA PRO A 123 1.89 7.69 5.49
C PRO A 123 2.63 8.52 4.44
N MET A 124 2.02 9.63 4.01
CA MET A 124 2.55 10.42 2.89
C MET A 124 3.77 11.30 3.23
N THR A 125 4.46 11.07 4.35
CA THR A 125 5.60 11.88 4.85
C THR A 125 6.66 12.18 3.77
N LEU A 126 7.00 11.19 2.94
CA LEU A 126 8.02 11.34 1.88
C LEU A 126 7.43 11.64 0.49
N VAL A 127 6.12 11.52 0.33
CA VAL A 127 5.42 11.69 -0.96
C VAL A 127 5.55 13.11 -1.53
N PRO A 128 5.47 14.21 -0.74
CA PRO A 128 5.73 15.55 -1.24
C PRO A 128 7.05 15.66 -2.01
N ARG A 129 8.13 15.05 -1.51
CA ARG A 129 9.45 15.08 -2.15
C ARG A 129 9.47 14.32 -3.48
N ILE A 130 8.78 13.17 -3.55
CA ILE A 130 8.62 12.38 -4.77
C ILE A 130 7.88 13.19 -5.83
N LEU A 131 6.73 13.77 -5.46
CA LEU A 131 5.87 14.55 -6.37
C LEU A 131 6.51 15.87 -6.81
N GLN A 132 7.31 16.50 -5.94
CA GLN A 132 8.10 17.70 -6.27
C GLN A 132 9.22 17.39 -7.26
N LYS A 133 9.85 16.22 -7.16
CA LYS A 133 10.93 15.81 -8.08
C LYS A 133 10.42 15.64 -9.50
N ASN A 134 9.31 14.93 -9.66
CA ASN A 134 8.68 14.69 -10.96
C ASN A 134 7.21 14.32 -10.76
N ARG A 135 6.29 14.81 -11.60
CA ARG A 135 4.87 14.46 -11.47
C ARG A 135 4.60 13.08 -12.12
N PRO A 136 3.86 12.18 -11.44
CA PRO A 136 3.49 10.90 -12.02
C PRO A 136 2.40 11.06 -13.08
N ARG A 137 2.26 10.05 -13.93
CA ARG A 137 1.14 9.93 -14.87
C ARG A 137 -0.16 9.63 -14.12
N LYS A 138 -0.12 8.69 -13.18
CA LYS A 138 -1.20 8.41 -12.23
C LYS A 138 -0.66 8.47 -10.81
N PHE A 139 -1.41 9.12 -9.92
CA PHE A 139 -1.16 9.11 -8.49
C PHE A 139 -2.39 8.56 -7.78
N ILE A 140 -2.22 7.41 -7.13
CA ILE A 140 -3.25 6.74 -6.37
C ILE A 140 -2.68 6.49 -4.98
N PHE A 141 -3.48 6.70 -3.94
CA PHE A 141 -3.05 6.42 -2.58
C PHE A 141 -4.13 5.70 -1.79
N MET A 142 -3.71 4.89 -0.81
CA MET A 142 -4.58 4.38 0.23
C MET A 142 -4.48 5.31 1.44
N GLY A 143 -5.60 5.92 1.82
CA GLY A 143 -5.66 6.73 3.03
C GLY A 143 -6.86 7.66 3.07
N GLY A 144 -7.17 8.13 4.27
CA GLY A 144 -8.32 9.00 4.54
C GLY A 144 -9.65 8.26 4.67
N ASN A 145 -10.64 8.98 5.22
CA ASN A 145 -12.01 8.53 5.41
C ASN A 145 -12.97 9.72 5.25
N ILE A 146 -14.17 9.44 4.74
CA ILE A 146 -15.24 10.42 4.48
C ILE A 146 -16.40 10.20 5.45
N ALA A 147 -17.14 9.10 5.30
CA ALA A 147 -18.30 8.76 6.13
C ALA A 147 -18.03 7.55 7.05
N GLN A 148 -17.00 6.75 6.73
CA GLN A 148 -16.62 5.60 7.56
C GLN A 148 -16.05 6.03 8.92
N GLU A 149 -16.30 5.17 9.92
CA GLU A 149 -15.70 5.32 11.24
C GLU A 149 -14.17 5.24 11.14
N PRO A 150 -13.43 6.25 11.63
CA PRO A 150 -11.96 6.25 11.55
C PRO A 150 -11.33 5.10 12.35
N ASN A 151 -10.19 4.58 11.89
CA ASN A 151 -9.47 3.49 12.57
C ASN A 151 -8.35 3.95 13.51
N PHE A 152 -7.95 5.23 13.47
CA PHE A 152 -6.82 5.72 14.27
C PHE A 152 -7.00 7.17 14.71
N HIS A 153 -7.16 7.39 16.02
CA HIS A 153 -7.24 8.72 16.65
C HIS A 153 -8.18 9.74 15.96
N GLY A 154 -9.31 9.26 15.43
CA GLY A 154 -10.32 10.11 14.77
C GLY A 154 -10.09 10.38 13.28
N TYR A 155 -9.10 9.72 12.68
CA TYR A 155 -8.74 9.72 11.26
C TYR A 155 -8.49 8.27 10.77
N GLU A 156 -8.29 8.12 9.47
CA GLU A 156 -7.64 6.93 8.91
C GLU A 156 -6.14 6.94 9.28
N PHE A 157 -5.54 5.78 9.55
CA PHE A 157 -4.17 5.57 10.04
C PHE A 157 -3.08 6.32 9.24
N ASN A 158 -2.97 6.10 7.93
CA ASN A 158 -1.96 6.72 7.09
C ASN A 158 -2.11 8.24 7.06
N HIS A 159 -3.35 8.73 6.98
CA HIS A 159 -3.66 10.15 7.09
C HIS A 159 -3.26 10.69 8.47
N ALA A 160 -3.58 9.99 9.56
CA ALA A 160 -3.33 10.45 10.92
C ALA A 160 -1.84 10.60 11.23
N LEU A 161 -1.00 9.69 10.74
CA LEU A 161 0.43 9.68 11.02
C LEU A 161 1.17 10.91 10.46
N ASP A 162 0.75 11.45 9.32
CA ASP A 162 1.21 12.76 8.84
C ASP A 162 0.11 13.55 8.12
N ARG A 163 -0.79 14.14 8.92
CA ARG A 163 -1.90 14.98 8.44
C ARG A 163 -1.44 16.17 7.61
N ARG A 164 -0.26 16.71 7.93
CA ARG A 164 0.28 17.87 7.21
C ARG A 164 0.70 17.46 5.81
N ALA A 165 1.49 16.39 5.69
CA ALA A 165 1.90 15.88 4.39
C ALA A 165 0.68 15.43 3.56
N PHE A 166 -0.30 14.77 4.20
CA PHE A 166 -1.55 14.39 3.54
C PHE A 166 -2.25 15.62 2.93
N SER A 167 -2.50 16.65 3.74
CA SER A 167 -3.18 17.88 3.31
C SER A 167 -2.39 18.65 2.24
N GLU A 168 -1.06 18.71 2.35
CA GLU A 168 -0.19 19.32 1.34
C GLU A 168 -0.31 18.59 -0.01
N VAL A 169 -0.26 17.26 0.00
CA VAL A 169 -0.29 16.45 -1.22
C VAL A 169 -1.64 16.56 -1.92
N VAL A 170 -2.74 16.32 -1.20
CA VAL A 170 -4.08 16.26 -1.80
C VAL A 170 -4.57 17.62 -2.29
N SER A 171 -4.06 18.72 -1.71
CA SER A 171 -4.38 20.08 -2.17
C SER A 171 -3.58 20.51 -3.41
N ALA A 172 -2.41 19.90 -3.66
CA ALA A 172 -1.48 20.33 -4.70
C ALA A 172 -1.43 19.42 -5.94
N TYR A 173 -1.83 18.15 -5.81
CA TYR A 173 -1.66 17.15 -6.86
C TYR A 173 -2.97 16.41 -7.18
N ALA A 174 -3.23 16.22 -8.48
CA ALA A 174 -4.34 15.39 -8.94
C ALA A 174 -4.11 13.93 -8.52
N HIS A 175 -5.14 13.29 -7.97
CA HIS A 175 -5.03 11.99 -7.35
C HIS A 175 -6.32 11.17 -7.50
N THR A 176 -6.22 9.87 -7.19
CA THR A 176 -7.35 9.01 -6.84
C THR A 176 -7.14 8.51 -5.42
N ALA A 177 -8.05 8.83 -4.51
CA ALA A 177 -8.00 8.41 -3.12
C ALA A 177 -8.76 7.10 -2.94
N VAL A 178 -8.07 6.04 -2.55
CA VAL A 178 -8.66 4.82 -2.00
C VAL A 178 -8.77 5.01 -0.51
N THR A 179 -9.98 5.31 -0.06
CA THR A 179 -10.28 5.66 1.33
C THR A 179 -10.84 4.46 2.08
N MET A 180 -11.03 4.58 3.39
CA MET A 180 -11.80 3.59 4.15
C MET A 180 -13.20 3.38 3.55
N ASP A 181 -13.84 4.40 2.99
CA ASP A 181 -15.13 4.33 2.32
C ASP A 181 -15.10 3.52 1.02
N THR A 182 -13.94 3.47 0.36
CA THR A 182 -13.72 2.63 -0.82
C THR A 182 -13.72 1.15 -0.43
N CYS A 183 -13.10 0.82 0.70
CA CYS A 183 -12.77 -0.54 1.08
C CYS A 183 -13.74 -1.17 2.08
N ARG A 184 -14.34 -0.40 3.00
CA ARG A 184 -15.32 -0.88 4.01
C ARG A 184 -16.71 -1.11 3.39
N VAL A 185 -16.77 -2.03 2.44
CA VAL A 185 -18.01 -2.54 1.84
C VAL A 185 -18.07 -4.05 2.06
N GLU A 186 -19.27 -4.59 2.23
CA GLU A 186 -19.48 -6.01 2.61
C GLU A 186 -18.74 -6.98 1.67
N ALA A 187 -18.80 -6.74 0.36
CA ALA A 187 -18.12 -7.57 -0.63
C ALA A 187 -16.59 -7.65 -0.43
N LEU A 188 -15.95 -6.63 0.14
CA LEU A 188 -14.51 -6.60 0.32
C LEU A 188 -14.05 -7.13 1.69
N ASN A 189 -14.98 -7.49 2.57
CA ASN A 189 -14.64 -8.07 3.88
C ASN A 189 -14.25 -9.54 3.74
N VAL A 190 -12.97 -9.85 3.99
CA VAL A 190 -12.43 -11.22 3.93
C VAL A 190 -12.46 -11.94 5.27
N GLN A 191 -12.96 -11.31 6.35
CA GLN A 191 -12.95 -11.92 7.69
C GLN A 191 -13.80 -13.20 7.76
N ASP A 192 -14.98 -13.18 7.13
CA ASP A 192 -15.94 -14.29 7.14
C ASP A 192 -15.77 -15.27 5.95
N ALA A 193 -15.22 -14.78 4.84
CA ALA A 193 -15.00 -15.54 3.61
C ALA A 193 -13.56 -15.38 3.12
N PRO A 194 -12.56 -16.02 3.77
CA PRO A 194 -11.17 -15.93 3.33
C PRO A 194 -10.98 -16.56 1.95
N PRO A 195 -9.95 -16.15 1.20
CA PRO A 195 -9.64 -16.77 -0.07
C PRO A 195 -9.17 -18.23 0.10
N SER A 196 -9.62 -19.08 -0.82
CA SER A 196 -9.14 -20.45 -0.99
C SER A 196 -7.82 -20.48 -1.77
N GLY A 197 -7.04 -21.56 -1.64
CA GLY A 197 -5.85 -21.82 -2.46
C GLY A 197 -4.53 -21.51 -1.76
N GLU A 198 -3.42 -21.88 -2.41
CA GLU A 198 -2.07 -21.89 -1.81
C GLU A 198 -1.11 -20.83 -2.39
N THR A 199 -1.64 -19.89 -3.17
CA THR A 199 -0.84 -18.78 -3.71
C THR A 199 -0.32 -17.89 -2.60
N LEU A 200 0.81 -17.21 -2.86
CA LEU A 200 1.41 -16.33 -1.85
C LEU A 200 0.42 -15.25 -1.40
N LEU A 201 -0.32 -14.66 -2.34
CA LEU A 201 -1.35 -13.67 -2.02
C LEU A 201 -2.43 -14.25 -1.09
N ALA A 202 -2.95 -15.44 -1.39
CA ALA A 202 -3.94 -16.10 -0.54
C ALA A 202 -3.42 -16.37 0.88
N LYS A 203 -2.13 -16.71 1.03
CA LYS A 203 -1.49 -16.89 2.34
C LYS A 203 -1.38 -15.57 3.11
N ILE A 204 -0.98 -14.49 2.45
CA ILE A 204 -0.90 -13.15 3.06
C ILE A 204 -2.27 -12.69 3.52
N VAL A 205 -3.30 -12.80 2.66
CA VAL A 205 -4.67 -12.37 2.98
C VAL A 205 -5.25 -13.18 4.14
N ARG A 206 -5.02 -14.50 4.18
CA ARG A 206 -5.40 -15.31 5.35
C ARG A 206 -4.67 -14.88 6.61
N ARG A 207 -3.38 -14.55 6.53
CA ARG A 207 -2.64 -14.05 7.68
C ARG A 207 -3.19 -12.70 8.16
N ALA A 208 -3.51 -11.78 7.25
CA ALA A 208 -4.12 -10.49 7.57
C ALA A 208 -5.45 -10.69 8.31
N ARG A 209 -6.30 -11.58 7.80
CA ARG A 209 -7.52 -12.01 8.48
C ARG A 209 -7.24 -12.55 9.87
N ASP A 210 -6.28 -13.46 10.03
CA ASP A 210 -5.99 -14.07 11.32
C ASP A 210 -5.57 -13.04 12.37
N MET A 211 -4.84 -11.98 11.97
CA MET A 211 -4.47 -10.89 12.88
C MET A 211 -5.69 -10.10 13.37
N THR A 212 -6.77 -9.98 12.58
CA THR A 212 -7.99 -9.28 13.03
C THR A 212 -8.69 -9.98 14.21
N PHE A 213 -8.58 -11.31 14.31
CA PHE A 213 -9.11 -12.04 15.47
C PHE A 213 -8.24 -11.85 16.72
N VAL A 214 -6.95 -11.56 16.55
CA VAL A 214 -6.04 -11.22 17.65
C VAL A 214 -6.31 -9.80 18.16
N SER A 215 -6.52 -8.84 17.25
CA SER A 215 -6.82 -7.44 17.57
C SER A 215 -8.23 -7.21 18.11
N GLY A 216 -9.18 -8.10 17.78
CA GLY A 216 -10.60 -7.93 18.07
C GLY A 216 -11.30 -6.96 17.10
N GLU A 217 -10.65 -6.63 15.97
CA GLU A 217 -11.23 -5.79 14.93
C GLU A 217 -12.43 -6.45 14.25
N LYS A 218 -13.39 -5.61 13.88
CA LYS A 218 -14.57 -6.04 13.11
C LYS A 218 -14.30 -5.81 11.62
N GLY A 219 -14.26 -6.90 10.88
CA GLY A 219 -13.91 -6.96 9.48
C GLY A 219 -12.41 -7.05 9.24
N SER A 220 -12.06 -7.57 8.07
CA SER A 220 -10.69 -7.64 7.56
C SER A 220 -10.76 -7.22 6.09
N TYR A 221 -10.03 -6.19 5.74
CA TYR A 221 -10.04 -5.60 4.41
C TYR A 221 -8.58 -5.43 3.96
N ILE A 222 -8.31 -5.68 2.68
CA ILE A 222 -6.97 -5.53 2.12
C ILE A 222 -6.91 -4.18 1.42
N TRP A 223 -6.67 -3.14 2.22
CA TRP A 223 -6.83 -1.74 1.82
C TRP A 223 -5.95 -1.37 0.64
N ASP A 224 -4.68 -1.75 0.72
CA ASP A 224 -3.65 -1.34 -0.23
C ASP A 224 -3.77 -2.06 -1.57
N ASP A 225 -4.22 -3.31 -1.56
CA ASP A 225 -4.47 -4.07 -2.79
C ASP A 225 -5.59 -3.42 -3.61
N MET A 226 -6.59 -2.81 -2.95
CA MET A 226 -7.61 -2.05 -3.67
C MET A 226 -7.06 -0.81 -4.39
N ALA A 227 -5.95 -0.21 -3.92
CA ALA A 227 -5.25 0.83 -4.66
C ALA A 227 -4.53 0.28 -5.91
N VAL A 228 -4.00 -0.95 -5.84
CA VAL A 228 -3.50 -1.67 -7.01
C VAL A 228 -4.64 -1.96 -7.98
N LYS A 229 -5.81 -2.42 -7.49
CA LYS A 229 -7.00 -2.62 -8.35
C LYS A 229 -7.47 -1.32 -8.99
N ALA A 230 -7.46 -0.20 -8.29
CA ALA A 230 -7.82 1.10 -8.87
C ALA A 230 -6.85 1.55 -9.98
N LEU A 231 -5.58 1.15 -9.91
CA LEU A 231 -4.60 1.40 -10.97
C LEU A 231 -4.86 0.56 -12.21
N ARG A 232 -5.04 -0.75 -12.01
CA ARG A 232 -5.10 -1.79 -13.05
C ARG A 232 -6.48 -1.88 -13.71
N HIS A 233 -7.54 -1.75 -12.92
CA HIS A 233 -8.93 -1.90 -13.33
C HIS A 233 -9.77 -0.68 -12.96
N PRO A 234 -9.50 0.49 -13.57
CA PRO A 234 -10.21 1.72 -13.23
C PRO A 234 -11.72 1.63 -13.50
N ASP A 235 -12.18 0.72 -14.36
CA ASP A 235 -13.59 0.45 -14.66
C ASP A 235 -14.33 -0.28 -13.52
N TRP A 236 -13.61 -0.86 -12.55
CA TRP A 236 -14.21 -1.44 -11.34
C TRP A 236 -14.65 -0.37 -10.35
N PHE A 237 -14.26 0.88 -10.59
CA PHE A 237 -14.51 2.01 -9.71
C PHE A 237 -15.22 3.14 -10.44
N THR A 238 -16.07 3.85 -9.70
CA THR A 238 -16.48 5.20 -10.06
C THR A 238 -15.71 6.20 -9.20
N GLN A 239 -15.67 7.47 -9.58
CA GLN A 239 -15.00 8.51 -8.81
C GLN A 239 -16.00 9.59 -8.39
N TYR A 240 -15.81 10.15 -7.20
CA TYR A 240 -16.59 11.26 -6.70
C TYR A 240 -15.74 12.19 -5.84
N GLU A 241 -16.05 13.48 -5.88
CA GLU A 241 -15.40 14.45 -4.99
C GLU A 241 -16.04 14.41 -3.60
N ALA A 242 -15.20 14.43 -2.57
CA ALA A 242 -15.62 14.52 -1.19
C ALA A 242 -14.67 15.43 -0.41
N VAL A 243 -15.14 15.91 0.76
CA VAL A 243 -14.33 16.70 1.67
C VAL A 243 -14.17 15.91 2.96
N ASP A 244 -12.93 15.72 3.39
CA ASP A 244 -12.63 15.02 4.65
C ASP A 244 -12.82 15.95 5.87
N ARG A 245 -12.52 15.42 7.05
CA ARG A 245 -12.63 16.14 8.32
C ARG A 245 -11.75 17.40 8.42
N ASP A 246 -10.62 17.43 7.73
CA ASP A 246 -9.67 18.54 7.76
C ASP A 246 -9.93 19.56 6.63
N GLY A 247 -10.99 19.35 5.83
CA GLY A 247 -11.34 20.23 4.72
C GLY A 247 -10.60 19.90 3.43
N ASN A 248 -9.90 18.78 3.36
CA ASN A 248 -9.20 18.35 2.16
C ASN A 248 -10.21 17.88 1.12
N ARG A 249 -10.06 18.35 -0.13
CA ARG A 249 -10.86 17.88 -1.26
C ARG A 249 -10.20 16.65 -1.86
N LEU A 250 -10.89 15.52 -1.77
CA LEU A 250 -10.43 14.24 -2.28
C LEU A 250 -11.24 13.82 -3.50
N ASN A 251 -10.56 13.29 -4.51
CA ASN A 251 -11.20 12.56 -5.60
C ASN A 251 -11.21 11.06 -5.25
N VAL A 252 -12.31 10.61 -4.66
CA VAL A 252 -12.43 9.30 -4.00
C VAL A 252 -12.88 8.23 -4.98
N ALA A 253 -12.19 7.09 -5.00
CA ALA A 253 -12.63 5.90 -5.70
C ALA A 253 -13.78 5.22 -4.93
N ARG A 254 -14.85 4.87 -5.62
CA ARG A 254 -15.94 4.04 -5.09
C ARG A 254 -15.92 2.71 -5.82
N TYR A 255 -15.75 1.62 -5.08
CA TYR A 255 -15.83 0.28 -5.65
C TYR A 255 -17.24 0.00 -6.15
N THR A 256 -17.38 -0.37 -7.43
CA THR A 256 -18.68 -0.57 -8.10
C THR A 256 -18.80 -1.89 -8.83
N LEU A 257 -17.73 -2.65 -8.97
CA LEU A 257 -17.79 -4.00 -9.56
C LEU A 257 -18.69 -4.94 -8.74
N GLY A 258 -18.76 -4.77 -7.42
CA GLY A 258 -19.65 -5.51 -6.53
C GLY A 258 -19.30 -6.98 -6.32
N LYS A 259 -18.21 -7.46 -6.92
CA LYS A 259 -17.69 -8.81 -6.69
C LYS A 259 -16.96 -8.91 -5.33
N PRO A 260 -17.04 -10.05 -4.65
CA PRO A 260 -16.28 -10.29 -3.43
C PRO A 260 -14.76 -10.20 -3.64
N TYR A 261 -14.01 -9.77 -2.62
CA TYR A 261 -12.54 -9.71 -2.70
C TYR A 261 -11.89 -11.03 -3.18
N PRO A 262 -12.28 -12.22 -2.68
CA PRO A 262 -11.73 -13.49 -3.16
C PRO A 262 -11.93 -13.76 -4.66
N GLU A 263 -12.94 -13.16 -5.30
CA GLU A 263 -13.20 -13.34 -6.74
C GLU A 263 -12.44 -12.34 -7.62
N ILE A 264 -11.88 -11.28 -7.03
CA ILE A 264 -11.10 -10.25 -7.72
C ILE A 264 -9.61 -10.31 -7.38
N MET A 265 -9.21 -11.26 -6.53
CA MET A 265 -7.82 -11.62 -6.34
C MET A 265 -7.28 -12.18 -7.65
N GLU A 266 -6.26 -11.51 -8.17
CA GLU A 266 -5.53 -11.96 -9.35
C GLU A 266 -4.22 -12.52 -8.84
N LEU A 267 -4.13 -13.85 -8.69
CA LEU A 267 -2.91 -14.66 -8.48
C LEU A 267 -3.22 -16.14 -8.24
#